data_AF-A0A534V2P5-F1
#
_entry.id   AF-A0A534V2P5-F1
#
_cell.length_a   1.000
_cell.length_b   1.000
_cell.length_c   1.000
_cell.angle_alpha   90.00
_cell.angle_beta   90.00
_cell.angle_gamma   90.00
#
_symmetry.space_group_name_H-M   'P 1'
#
loop_
_entity.id
_entity.type
_entity.pdbx_description
1 polymer ?
#
loop_
_entity_poly.entity_id
_entity_poly.type
_entity_poly.pdbx_seq_one_letter_code
_entity_poly.pdbx_strand_id
1 'polypeptide(L)'
;MRETLPRILMLVVLVCIPYYAHTAQTDKTKSSKAPPAKAEPATWLLAGREGECTSLSILSKKGPEFSDVKSPYQLAETLQAAGHKAEIKEFKAGTRPAVEVRAPSAGLYVMFVKKEFCDKPIPPAEKK
;
A
#
# COMPACT_ATOMS: atom_id res chain seq x y z
N MET A 1 33.87 4.50 55.62
CA MET A 1 33.26 5.44 54.65
C MET A 1 32.18 4.63 53.93
N ARG A 2 30.90 4.62 54.34
CA ARG A 2 29.86 5.65 54.06
C ARG A 2 30.08 6.19 52.63
N GLU A 3 29.19 5.93 51.68
CA GLU A 3 27.84 6.49 51.67
C GLU A 3 26.77 5.56 51.08
N THR A 4 25.58 5.75 51.65
CA THR A 4 24.30 5.14 51.36
C THR A 4 23.48 6.17 50.56
N LEU A 5 22.36 5.70 49.98
CA LEU A 5 21.10 6.44 49.80
C LEU A 5 20.88 7.21 48.45
N PRO A 6 19.60 7.43 48.06
CA PRO A 6 18.92 6.74 46.95
C PRO A 6 18.11 7.76 46.10
N ARG A 7 16.94 7.34 45.55
CA ARG A 7 15.71 8.13 45.25
C ARG A 7 15.96 9.56 44.72
N ILE A 8 15.51 9.91 43.52
CA ILE A 8 14.17 10.49 43.39
C ILE A 8 13.76 10.34 41.92
N LEU A 9 12.86 9.38 41.77
CA LEU A 9 11.90 9.21 40.70
C LEU A 9 11.01 10.45 40.63
N MET A 10 10.77 10.93 39.41
CA MET A 10 9.63 11.76 38.98
C MET A 10 9.55 13.19 39.55
N LEU A 11 10.15 14.13 38.81
CA LEU A 11 9.72 15.53 38.83
C LEU A 11 8.80 15.78 37.64
N VAL A 12 7.52 15.93 37.98
CA VAL A 12 6.44 16.50 37.17
C VAL A 12 6.82 17.93 36.79
N VAL A 13 6.78 18.27 35.49
CA VAL A 13 6.65 19.67 35.05
C VAL A 13 5.41 19.76 34.17
N LEU A 14 4.40 20.35 34.77
CA LEU A 14 3.11 20.74 34.22
C LEU A 14 3.23 22.22 33.81
N VAL A 15 2.64 22.54 32.64
CA VAL A 15 2.21 23.89 32.19
C VAL A 15 3.28 24.87 31.67
N CYS A 16 3.25 25.17 30.36
CA CYS A 16 2.94 26.51 29.83
C CYS A 16 3.05 26.59 28.30
N ILE A 17 2.00 27.17 27.72
CA ILE A 17 1.73 27.44 26.31
C ILE A 17 2.59 28.62 25.82
N PRO A 18 3.02 28.64 24.55
CA PRO A 18 2.81 29.87 23.79
C PRO A 18 2.14 29.59 22.44
N TYR A 19 0.97 30.21 22.30
CA TYR A 19 0.50 30.89 21.10
C TYR A 19 1.51 30.89 19.94
N TYR A 20 1.28 30.03 18.96
CA TYR A 20 1.60 30.36 17.57
C TYR A 20 0.31 30.76 16.89
N ALA A 21 0.03 32.05 16.93
CA ALA A 21 -0.79 32.68 15.91
C ALA A 21 0.03 32.64 14.61
N HIS A 22 -0.40 31.84 13.63
CA HIS A 22 -0.07 32.08 12.24
C HIS A 22 -1.35 32.33 11.44
N THR A 23 -1.50 33.61 11.13
CA THR A 23 -2.15 34.24 9.99
C THR A 23 -2.76 33.34 8.90
N ALA A 24 -4.07 33.53 8.71
CA ALA A 24 -4.78 33.72 7.44
C ALA A 24 -4.28 32.98 6.18
N GLN A 25 -5.10 32.04 5.70
CA GLN A 25 -5.38 31.94 4.27
C GLN A 25 -6.88 31.84 4.01
N THR A 26 -7.39 32.82 3.28
CA THR A 26 -8.77 32.96 2.81
C THR A 26 -8.98 32.10 1.56
N ASP A 27 -10.14 31.43 1.55
CA ASP A 27 -10.97 31.05 0.41
C ASP A 27 -10.40 30.11 -0.67
N LYS A 28 -10.82 28.84 -0.62
CA LYS A 28 -11.59 28.26 -1.73
C LYS A 28 -12.17 26.89 -1.35
N THR A 29 -13.49 26.82 -1.46
CA THR A 29 -14.36 25.63 -1.55
C THR A 29 -13.61 24.30 -1.74
N LYS A 30 -13.54 23.49 -0.68
CA LYS A 30 -13.26 22.07 -0.80
C LYS A 30 -14.43 21.30 -0.21
N SER A 31 -15.30 20.90 -1.14
CA SER A 31 -16.23 19.79 -1.06
C SER A 31 -15.92 18.89 0.14
N SER A 32 -16.88 18.80 1.07
CA SER A 32 -16.90 17.78 2.10
C SER A 32 -16.81 16.41 1.42
N LYS A 33 -15.59 15.93 1.22
CA LYS A 33 -15.34 14.56 0.86
C LYS A 33 -15.54 13.80 2.15
N ALA A 34 -16.68 13.13 2.23
CA ALA A 34 -17.02 12.19 3.29
C ALA A 34 -15.77 11.36 3.67
N PRO A 35 -15.60 11.00 4.97
CA PRO A 35 -14.54 10.10 5.38
C PRO A 35 -14.56 8.90 4.41
N PRO A 36 -13.41 8.47 3.86
CA PRO A 36 -13.39 7.37 2.92
C PRO A 36 -14.13 6.22 3.60
N ALA A 37 -15.31 5.91 3.07
CA ALA A 37 -16.07 4.73 3.46
C ALA A 37 -15.04 3.61 3.50
N LYS A 38 -14.90 2.96 4.66
CA LYS A 38 -13.93 1.87 4.86
C LYS A 38 -14.15 0.91 3.71
N ALA A 39 -13.33 1.04 2.67
CA ALA A 39 -13.40 0.20 1.51
C ALA A 39 -13.06 -1.16 2.08
N GLU A 40 -14.02 -2.09 2.01
CA GLU A 40 -13.73 -3.48 2.31
C GLU A 40 -12.41 -3.86 1.64
N PRO A 41 -11.56 -4.64 2.33
CA PRO A 41 -10.24 -4.99 1.80
C PRO A 41 -10.43 -5.59 0.41
N ALA A 42 -10.07 -4.82 -0.61
CA ALA A 42 -10.30 -5.21 -1.98
C ALA A 42 -9.58 -6.54 -2.23
N THR A 43 -10.32 -7.56 -2.63
CA THR A 43 -9.72 -8.86 -2.95
C THR A 43 -8.89 -8.70 -4.23
N TRP A 44 -7.58 -8.83 -4.09
CA TRP A 44 -6.63 -8.74 -5.20
C TRP A 44 -6.45 -10.10 -5.88
N LEU A 45 -6.32 -10.06 -7.21
CA LEU A 45 -5.97 -11.20 -8.06
C LEU A 45 -4.84 -10.79 -8.99
N LEU A 46 -4.16 -11.76 -9.60
CA LEU A 46 -3.18 -11.50 -10.65
C LEU A 46 -3.88 -11.39 -12.00
N ALA A 47 -3.48 -10.44 -12.83
CA ALA A 47 -3.86 -10.41 -14.23
C ALA A 47 -3.26 -11.64 -14.93
N GLY A 48 -4.13 -12.48 -15.49
CA GLY A 48 -3.78 -13.65 -16.30
C GLY A 48 -3.63 -13.30 -17.78
N ARG A 49 -3.54 -14.34 -18.61
CA ARG A 49 -3.54 -14.20 -20.07
C ARG A 49 -4.98 -13.94 -20.55
N GLU A 50 -5.12 -13.25 -21.68
CA GLU A 50 -6.41 -13.08 -22.38
C GLU A 50 -7.53 -12.40 -21.56
N GLY A 51 -7.16 -11.64 -20.51
CA GLY A 51 -8.12 -10.92 -19.68
C GLY A 51 -8.70 -11.73 -18.52
N GLU A 52 -8.27 -12.98 -18.36
CA GLU A 52 -8.56 -13.77 -17.16
C GLU A 52 -7.81 -13.24 -15.94
N CYS A 53 -8.25 -13.64 -14.76
CA CYS A 53 -7.55 -13.38 -13.52
C CYS A 53 -7.16 -14.68 -12.84
N THR A 54 -6.00 -14.69 -12.19
CA THR A 54 -5.47 -15.85 -11.49
C THR A 54 -5.35 -15.56 -10.00
N SER A 55 -5.56 -16.59 -9.18
CA SER A 55 -5.36 -16.50 -7.72
C SER A 55 -3.93 -16.09 -7.36
N LEU A 56 -3.79 -15.35 -6.25
CA LEU A 56 -2.48 -15.03 -5.65
C LEU A 56 -1.74 -16.29 -5.18
N SER A 57 -2.43 -17.42 -4.99
CA SER A 57 -1.83 -18.70 -4.60
C SER A 57 -0.75 -19.19 -5.57
N ILE A 58 -0.69 -18.68 -6.81
CA ILE A 58 0.41 -19.03 -7.73
C ILE A 58 1.75 -18.44 -7.29
N LEU A 59 1.75 -17.37 -6.47
CA LEU A 59 2.97 -16.76 -5.95
C LEU A 59 3.73 -17.69 -5.01
N SER A 60 3.06 -18.62 -4.32
CA SER A 60 3.72 -19.62 -3.46
C SER A 60 4.67 -20.55 -4.24
N LYS A 61 4.48 -20.67 -5.56
CA LYS A 61 5.41 -21.41 -6.44
C LYS A 61 6.76 -20.70 -6.60
N LYS A 62 6.84 -19.39 -6.31
CA LYS A 62 8.10 -18.65 -6.28
C LYS A 62 8.86 -18.83 -4.97
N GLY A 63 8.15 -19.20 -3.92
CA GLY A 63 8.72 -19.52 -2.63
C GLY A 63 7.68 -19.37 -1.51
N PRO A 64 7.95 -19.97 -0.35
CA PRO A 64 7.01 -20.01 0.76
C PRO A 64 6.72 -18.63 1.35
N GLU A 65 7.65 -17.68 1.26
CA GLU A 65 7.47 -16.31 1.78
C GLU A 65 6.37 -15.53 1.06
N PHE A 66 6.00 -15.95 -0.15
CA PHE A 66 4.94 -15.32 -0.93
C PHE A 66 3.56 -15.95 -0.72
N SER A 67 3.45 -17.00 0.11
CA SER A 67 2.19 -17.75 0.31
C SER A 67 1.11 -16.90 0.98
N ASP A 68 1.51 -15.98 1.84
CA ASP A 68 0.62 -15.12 2.64
C ASP A 68 0.40 -13.73 2.03
N VAL A 69 0.88 -13.51 0.80
CA VAL A 69 0.71 -12.23 0.09
C VAL A 69 -0.75 -12.04 -0.30
N LYS A 70 -1.35 -10.97 0.20
CA LYS A 70 -2.75 -10.58 -0.04
C LYS A 70 -2.91 -9.31 -0.87
N SER A 71 -1.82 -8.57 -1.09
CA SER A 71 -1.86 -7.28 -1.80
C SER A 71 -0.56 -7.01 -2.58
N PRO A 72 -0.60 -6.16 -3.63
CA PRO A 72 0.60 -5.74 -4.35
C PRO A 72 1.64 -5.07 -3.44
N TYR A 73 1.19 -4.27 -2.47
CA TYR A 73 2.07 -3.55 -1.54
C TYR A 73 2.78 -4.53 -0.59
N GLN A 74 2.04 -5.50 -0.05
CA GLN A 74 2.63 -6.54 0.79
C GLN A 74 3.67 -7.35 0.01
N LEU A 75 3.44 -7.68 -1.27
CA LEU A 75 4.44 -8.35 -2.09
C LEU A 75 5.73 -7.51 -2.20
N ALA A 76 5.59 -6.21 -2.46
CA ALA A 76 6.74 -5.32 -2.58
C ALA A 76 7.51 -5.20 -1.25
N GLU A 77 6.81 -5.12 -0.12
CA GLU A 77 7.42 -5.13 1.21
C GLU A 77 8.17 -6.44 1.47
N THR A 78 7.56 -7.60 1.17
CA THR A 78 8.22 -8.92 1.28
C THR A 78 9.48 -8.98 0.41
N LEU A 79 9.42 -8.48 -0.83
CA LEU A 79 10.57 -8.45 -1.74
C LEU A 79 11.69 -7.53 -1.23
N GLN A 80 11.34 -6.36 -0.70
CA GLN A 80 12.31 -5.44 -0.13
C GLN A 80 12.95 -6.00 1.14
N ALA A 81 12.18 -6.65 2.01
CA ALA A 81 12.69 -7.33 3.20
C ALA A 81 13.65 -8.48 2.84
N ALA A 82 13.42 -9.15 1.71
CA ALA A 82 14.33 -10.15 1.16
C ALA A 82 15.55 -9.55 0.42
N GLY A 83 15.72 -8.22 0.41
CA GLY A 83 16.85 -7.54 -0.22
C GLY A 83 16.71 -7.28 -1.73
N HIS A 84 15.51 -7.49 -2.29
CA HIS A 84 15.24 -7.18 -3.69
C HIS A 84 14.76 -5.74 -3.87
N LYS A 85 15.20 -5.09 -4.95
CA LYS A 85 14.62 -3.82 -5.38
C LYS A 85 13.25 -4.08 -6.01
N ALA A 86 12.18 -3.77 -5.26
CA ALA A 86 10.81 -3.86 -5.75
C ALA A 86 10.28 -2.48 -6.17
N GLU A 87 9.70 -2.40 -7.37
CA GLU A 87 9.08 -1.22 -7.94
C GLU A 87 7.56 -1.43 -8.05
N ILE A 88 6.79 -0.45 -7.61
CA ILE A 88 5.32 -0.46 -7.71
C ILE A 88 4.89 0.61 -8.70
N LYS A 89 4.00 0.24 -9.63
CA LYS A 89 3.38 1.18 -10.55
C LYS A 89 1.87 0.99 -10.57
N GLU A 90 1.14 2.04 -10.17
CA GLU A 90 -0.31 2.06 -10.26
C GLU A 90 -0.77 2.53 -11.65
N PHE A 91 -1.57 1.71 -12.30
CA PHE A 91 -2.24 2.02 -13.56
C PHE A 91 -3.71 2.30 -13.26
N LYS A 92 -4.10 3.57 -13.36
CA LYS A 92 -5.50 4.03 -13.20
C LYS A 92 -6.19 4.31 -14.53
N ALA A 93 -5.52 4.04 -15.65
CA ALA A 93 -6.03 4.30 -16.99
C ALA A 93 -6.94 3.16 -17.49
N GLY A 94 -8.03 3.52 -18.17
CA GLY A 94 -8.97 2.57 -18.79
C GLY A 94 -10.04 2.01 -17.83
N THR A 95 -10.64 0.89 -18.22
CA THR A 95 -11.73 0.23 -17.48
C THR A 95 -11.25 -0.75 -16.40
N ARG A 96 -9.95 -1.03 -16.36
CA ARG A 96 -9.35 -2.07 -15.50
C ARG A 96 -8.14 -1.53 -14.72
N PRO A 97 -8.35 -0.82 -13.60
CA PRO A 97 -7.26 -0.37 -12.75
C PRO A 97 -6.40 -1.54 -12.28
N ALA A 98 -5.09 -1.38 -12.35
CA ALA A 98 -4.12 -2.42 -12.01
C ALA A 98 -2.94 -1.83 -11.25
N VAL A 99 -2.26 -2.67 -10.47
CA VAL A 99 -1.03 -2.33 -9.76
C VAL A 99 0.04 -3.32 -10.16
N GLU A 100 1.07 -2.84 -10.82
CA GLU A 100 2.20 -3.65 -11.23
C GLU A 100 3.26 -3.66 -10.14
N VAL A 101 3.83 -4.84 -9.88
CA VAL A 101 4.96 -5.04 -8.98
C VAL A 101 6.07 -5.72 -9.77
N ARG A 102 7.23 -5.07 -9.85
CA ARG A 102 8.42 -5.59 -10.53
C ARG A 102 9.56 -5.73 -9.54
N ALA A 103 10.21 -6.88 -9.55
CA ALA A 103 11.51 -7.09 -8.92
C ALA A 103 12.36 -7.93 -9.87
N PRO A 104 13.09 -7.30 -10.81
CA PRO A 104 13.90 -8.01 -11.79
C PRO A 104 14.93 -8.94 -11.14
N SER A 105 15.53 -8.54 -10.01
CA SER A 105 16.49 -9.37 -9.28
C SER A 105 15.88 -10.63 -8.63
N ALA A 106 14.55 -10.68 -8.47
CA ALA A 106 13.81 -11.84 -8.00
C ALA A 106 13.14 -12.63 -9.14
N GLY A 107 13.33 -12.21 -10.40
CA GLY A 107 12.61 -12.79 -11.54
C GLY A 107 11.08 -12.67 -11.41
N LEU A 108 10.60 -11.59 -10.78
CA LEU A 108 9.19 -11.32 -10.52
C LEU A 108 8.70 -10.10 -11.30
N TYR A 109 7.63 -10.34 -12.04
CA TYR A 109 6.91 -9.33 -12.81
C TYR A 109 5.43 -9.72 -12.81
N VAL A 110 4.62 -9.02 -12.03
CA VAL A 110 3.20 -9.36 -11.88
C VAL A 110 2.35 -8.10 -11.85
N MET A 111 1.14 -8.19 -12.40
CA MET A 111 0.12 -7.16 -12.30
C MET A 111 -1.01 -7.67 -11.42
N PHE A 112 -1.37 -6.88 -10.42
CA PHE A 112 -2.51 -7.09 -9.55
C PHE A 112 -3.70 -6.30 -10.05
N VAL A 113 -4.87 -6.92 -10.04
CA VAL A 113 -6.16 -6.31 -10.36
C VAL A 113 -7.13 -6.65 -9.24
N LYS A 114 -8.08 -5.75 -8.96
CA LYS A 114 -9.14 -6.09 -8.01
C LYS A 114 -10.10 -7.08 -8.65
N LYS A 115 -10.64 -8.00 -7.86
CA LYS A 115 -11.58 -9.04 -8.30
C LYS A 115 -12.78 -8.48 -9.07
N GLU A 116 -13.29 -7.30 -8.69
CA GLU A 116 -14.40 -6.62 -9.37
C GLU A 116 -14.13 -6.28 -10.85
N PHE A 117 -12.87 -6.29 -11.27
CA PHE A 117 -12.42 -5.99 -12.62
C PHE A 117 -12.02 -7.22 -13.42
N CYS A 118 -12.02 -8.40 -12.79
CA CYS A 118 -11.92 -9.68 -13.48
C CYS A 118 -13.24 -9.95 -14.20
N ASP A 119 -13.22 -10.67 -15.33
CA ASP A 119 -14.38 -10.99 -16.17
C ASP A 119 -15.02 -9.83 -16.95
N LYS A 120 -14.57 -8.58 -16.76
CA LYS A 120 -14.96 -7.50 -17.68
C LYS A 120 -14.19 -7.66 -18.99
N PRO A 121 -14.87 -7.75 -20.15
CA PRO A 121 -14.21 -7.78 -21.45
C PRO A 121 -13.30 -6.56 -21.58
N ILE A 122 -12.07 -6.79 -22.00
CA ILE A 122 -11.10 -5.73 -22.29
C ILE A 122 -11.67 -4.96 -23.49
N PRO A 123 -11.98 -3.66 -23.36
CA PRO A 123 -12.33 -2.85 -24.52
C PRO A 123 -11.15 -2.93 -25.49
N PRO A 124 -11.36 -3.20 -26.78
CA PRO A 124 -10.26 -3.28 -27.74
C PRO A 124 -9.45 -1.99 -27.64
N ALA A 125 -8.14 -2.13 -27.44
CA ALA A 125 -7.22 -1.00 -27.42
C ALA A 125 -7.38 -0.27 -28.76
N GLU A 126 -8.02 0.90 -28.72
CA GLU A 126 -8.21 1.75 -29.88
C GLU A 126 -6.81 2.14 -30.37
N LYS A 127 -6.37 1.52 -31.47
CA LYS A 127 -5.15 1.89 -32.17
C LYS A 127 -5.39 3.30 -32.71
N LYS A 128 -4.64 4.27 -32.21
CA LYS A 128 -4.53 5.59 -32.84
C LYS A 128 -3.18 5.71 -33.52
#